data_AF-A0A6G8PSX8-F1
#
_entry.id   AF-A0A6G8PSX8-F1
#
_cell.length_a   1.000
_cell.length_b   1.000
_cell.length_c   1.000
_cell.angle_alpha   90.00
_cell.angle_beta   90.00
_cell.angle_gamma   90.00
#
_symmetry.space_group_name_H-M   'P 1'
#
loop_
_entity.id
_entity.type
_entity.pdbx_description
1 polymer ?
#
loop_
_entity_poly.entity_id
_entity_poly.type
_entity_poly.pdbx_seq_one_letter_code
_entity_poly.pdbx_strand_id
1 'polypeptide(L)'
;MEIVKKFRAVLGVLVLALALAGCSDGTGLDDEGGIGVDADAASSDRGESRFEEDGRREYDGPRGSMETEIGGYSVQGPEDEEISIPEGEADPGEVAEYAESVRATLEDGTRDLPSLVDPEAGLEGQTVNLGLDAEAVEEALEANEAAFEDLQQLDTPRGLGDVQDGLVDSRETAISAYNNINQAFVNDASADEVADAVEESLPELSYANAETRAILQELERAGNTR
;
A
#
# COMPACT_ATOMS: atom_id res chain seq x y z
N MET A 1 1.72 44.14 7.56
CA MET A 1 1.83 43.17 8.67
C MET A 1 0.55 42.34 8.70
N GLU A 2 0.33 41.48 7.68
CA GLU A 2 -0.93 40.69 7.54
C GLU A 2 -0.71 39.32 6.84
N ILE A 3 0.52 38.78 6.83
CA ILE A 3 0.82 37.49 6.17
C ILE A 3 0.79 36.31 7.17
N VAL A 4 0.90 36.58 8.48
CA VAL A 4 1.07 35.56 9.54
C VAL A 4 -0.20 34.77 9.88
N LYS A 5 -1.38 35.18 9.40
CA LYS A 5 -2.65 34.53 9.77
C LYS A 5 -3.02 33.31 8.92
N LYS A 6 -2.46 33.14 7.72
CA LYS A 6 -2.82 32.01 6.84
C LYS A 6 -2.05 30.72 7.16
N PHE A 7 -0.81 30.82 7.65
CA PHE A 7 0.03 29.67 8.00
C PHE A 7 -0.48 28.85 9.20
N ARG A 8 -1.25 29.46 10.11
CA ARG A 8 -1.79 28.76 11.29
C ARG A 8 -2.95 27.81 10.99
N ALA A 9 -3.59 27.93 9.84
CA ALA A 9 -4.74 27.10 9.49
C ALA A 9 -4.35 25.79 8.79
N VAL A 10 -3.23 25.77 8.07
CA VAL A 10 -2.78 24.59 7.30
C VAL A 10 -2.04 23.59 8.21
N LEU A 11 -1.17 24.08 9.10
CA LEU A 11 -0.36 23.22 9.98
C LEU A 11 -1.16 22.52 11.10
N GLY A 12 -2.32 23.08 11.50
CA GLY A 12 -3.18 22.50 12.53
C GLY A 12 -4.00 21.30 12.06
N VAL A 13 -4.15 21.11 10.75
CA VAL A 13 -4.92 20.00 10.17
C VAL A 13 -4.05 18.77 9.98
N LEU A 14 -2.76 18.93 9.66
CA LEU A 14 -1.85 17.82 9.38
C LEU A 14 -1.58 16.93 10.62
N VAL A 15 -1.40 17.55 11.80
CA VAL A 15 -1.21 16.81 13.07
C VAL A 15 -2.51 16.16 13.56
N LEU A 16 -3.68 16.69 13.18
CA LEU A 16 -4.97 16.12 13.57
C LEU A 16 -5.39 14.94 12.67
N ALA A 17 -4.94 14.90 11.41
CA ALA A 17 -5.25 13.81 10.48
C ALA A 17 -4.51 12.50 10.82
N LEU A 18 -3.25 12.59 11.30
CA LEU A 18 -2.46 11.42 11.69
C LEU A 18 -2.91 10.76 13.01
N ALA A 19 -3.69 11.45 13.84
CA ALA A 19 -4.18 10.91 15.12
C ALA A 19 -5.56 10.21 15.04
N LEU A 20 -6.30 10.33 13.93
CA LEU A 20 -7.68 9.81 13.82
C LEU A 20 -7.82 8.47 13.10
N ALA A 21 -6.75 7.90 12.53
CA ALA A 21 -6.78 6.58 11.90
C ALA A 21 -6.56 5.41 12.88
N GLY A 22 -6.33 5.68 14.17
CA GLY A 22 -5.94 4.66 15.15
C GLY A 22 -6.73 4.71 16.45
N CYS A 23 -8.08 4.62 16.39
CA CYS A 23 -8.93 4.23 17.53
C CYS A 23 -10.38 3.99 17.05
N SER A 24 -10.77 2.72 16.83
CA SER A 24 -12.12 2.28 17.18
C SER A 24 -12.05 0.90 17.82
N ASP A 25 -11.93 0.91 19.14
CA ASP A 25 -12.14 -0.21 20.03
C ASP A 25 -13.51 -0.85 19.81
N GLY A 26 -13.51 -2.18 19.78
CA GLY A 26 -14.70 -2.98 19.90
C GLY A 26 -15.38 -2.80 21.25
N THR A 27 -16.69 -2.62 21.21
CA THR A 27 -17.60 -2.98 22.31
C THR A 27 -18.74 -3.77 21.72
N GLY A 28 -18.79 -5.06 22.03
CA GLY A 28 -19.96 -5.88 21.80
C GLY A 28 -21.10 -5.48 22.73
N LEU A 29 -22.33 -5.85 22.37
CA LEU A 29 -23.38 -6.28 23.28
C LEU A 29 -24.44 -7.04 22.49
N ASP A 30 -24.91 -8.09 23.15
CA ASP A 30 -25.93 -9.08 22.80
C ASP A 30 -27.27 -8.47 22.36
N ASP A 31 -28.02 -9.17 21.50
CA ASP A 31 -29.42 -9.46 21.83
C ASP A 31 -30.00 -10.67 21.07
N GLU A 32 -30.78 -11.42 21.83
CA GLU A 32 -31.45 -12.68 21.50
C GLU A 32 -32.80 -12.45 20.78
N GLY A 33 -33.23 -13.45 20.00
CA GLY A 33 -34.63 -13.62 19.56
C GLY A 33 -34.69 -14.22 18.15
N GLY A 34 -35.28 -15.38 17.86
CA GLY A 34 -36.36 -16.08 18.53
C GLY A 34 -37.54 -16.30 17.57
N ILE A 35 -37.53 -17.44 16.87
CA ILE A 35 -38.67 -18.26 16.38
C ILE A 35 -39.72 -17.66 15.41
N GLY A 36 -39.91 -18.36 14.29
CA GLY A 36 -41.11 -18.39 13.44
C GLY A 36 -40.80 -19.12 12.12
N VAL A 37 -40.94 -20.46 12.02
CA VAL A 37 -42.12 -21.20 11.50
C VAL A 37 -42.72 -20.46 10.29
N ASP A 38 -42.59 -20.95 9.06
CA ASP A 38 -43.53 -21.95 8.54
C ASP A 38 -42.93 -22.95 7.55
N ALA A 39 -43.43 -24.18 7.71
CA ALA A 39 -43.34 -25.26 6.77
C ALA A 39 -44.26 -24.98 5.57
N ASP A 40 -43.81 -25.33 4.36
CA ASP A 40 -44.74 -25.89 3.41
C ASP A 40 -44.10 -27.05 2.65
N ALA A 41 -44.75 -28.19 2.81
CA ALA A 41 -44.42 -29.45 2.19
C ALA A 41 -45.28 -29.58 0.93
N ALA A 42 -44.65 -29.87 -0.20
CA ALA A 42 -45.32 -30.50 -1.32
C ALA A 42 -44.40 -31.59 -1.89
N SER A 43 -44.76 -32.81 -1.53
CA SER A 43 -44.31 -34.08 -2.06
C SER A 43 -44.61 -34.27 -3.55
N SER A 44 -43.89 -35.25 -4.13
CA SER A 44 -44.10 -36.03 -5.37
C SER A 44 -42.94 -35.73 -6.35
N ASP A 45 -42.23 -36.69 -6.94
CA ASP A 45 -42.68 -37.99 -7.41
C ASP A 45 -41.48 -38.93 -7.62
N ARG A 46 -41.77 -40.23 -7.56
CA ARG A 46 -40.89 -41.33 -7.94
C ARG A 46 -40.61 -41.26 -9.43
N GLY A 47 -39.35 -41.45 -9.80
CA GLY A 47 -38.93 -41.75 -11.16
C GLY A 47 -37.69 -42.62 -11.15
N GLU A 48 -37.88 -43.93 -10.98
CA GLU A 48 -36.89 -44.92 -11.38
C GLU A 48 -36.61 -44.73 -12.87
N SER A 49 -35.37 -44.41 -13.23
CA SER A 49 -34.88 -44.44 -14.60
C SER A 49 -33.48 -45.01 -14.61
N ARG A 50 -33.47 -46.31 -14.86
CA ARG A 50 -32.35 -47.13 -15.30
C ARG A 50 -31.84 -46.59 -16.64
N PHE A 51 -30.60 -46.14 -16.67
CA PHE A 51 -29.78 -45.94 -17.87
C PHE A 51 -28.35 -46.32 -17.44
N GLU A 52 -27.94 -47.55 -17.71
CA GLU A 52 -27.02 -47.86 -18.81
C GLU A 52 -25.65 -47.18 -18.61
N GLU A 53 -24.79 -47.97 -17.97
CA GLU A 53 -23.34 -47.97 -18.08
C GLU A 53 -22.96 -47.90 -19.56
N ASP A 54 -22.51 -46.73 -20.03
CA ASP A 54 -21.81 -46.63 -21.29
C ASP A 54 -20.83 -45.44 -21.30
N GLY A 55 -19.57 -45.78 -21.56
CA GLY A 55 -18.61 -44.95 -22.30
C GLY A 55 -18.34 -43.51 -21.86
N ARG A 56 -17.13 -43.31 -21.30
CA ARG A 56 -16.22 -42.18 -21.59
C ARG A 56 -16.87 -40.85 -22.00
N ARG A 57 -16.92 -39.91 -21.05
CA ARG A 57 -16.48 -38.53 -21.32
C ARG A 57 -15.66 -38.05 -20.13
N GLU A 58 -14.35 -38.18 -20.29
CA GLU A 58 -13.39 -37.26 -19.69
C GLU A 58 -13.83 -35.85 -20.13
N TYR A 59 -14.56 -35.18 -19.24
CA TYR A 59 -15.00 -33.82 -19.45
C TYR A 59 -13.79 -32.93 -19.17
N ASP A 60 -12.87 -32.89 -20.13
CA ASP A 60 -11.83 -31.86 -20.23
C ASP A 60 -12.54 -30.62 -20.81
N GLY A 61 -13.44 -30.03 -20.00
CA GLY A 61 -13.92 -28.68 -20.26
C GLY A 61 -12.71 -27.75 -20.20
N PRO A 62 -12.67 -26.65 -20.98
CA PRO A 62 -11.57 -25.71 -20.88
C PRO A 62 -11.50 -25.25 -19.41
N ARG A 63 -10.49 -25.74 -18.69
CA ARG A 63 -9.94 -25.02 -17.55
C ARG A 63 -9.36 -23.76 -18.16
N GLY A 64 -10.21 -22.78 -18.45
CA GLY A 64 -9.73 -21.42 -18.62
C GLY A 64 -8.93 -21.18 -17.35
N SER A 65 -7.62 -21.03 -17.51
CA SER A 65 -6.78 -20.38 -16.51
C SER A 65 -7.56 -19.14 -16.10
N MET A 66 -8.17 -19.16 -14.92
CA MET A 66 -8.87 -17.99 -14.42
C MET A 66 -7.76 -17.05 -13.96
N GLU A 67 -7.18 -16.34 -14.92
CA GLU A 67 -6.30 -15.23 -14.64
C GLU A 67 -7.08 -14.21 -13.79
N THR A 68 -6.42 -13.64 -12.79
CA THR A 68 -6.98 -12.57 -11.98
C THR A 68 -6.46 -11.25 -12.50
N GLU A 69 -7.37 -10.29 -12.61
CA GLU A 69 -7.07 -8.90 -12.94
C GLU A 69 -6.56 -8.16 -11.70
N ILE A 70 -5.58 -7.29 -11.93
CA ILE A 70 -4.91 -6.43 -10.96
C ILE A 70 -4.98 -5.01 -11.50
N GLY A 71 -5.43 -4.05 -10.69
CA GLY A 71 -5.32 -2.62 -11.02
C GLY A 71 -6.22 -2.17 -12.17
N GLY A 72 -5.74 -1.21 -12.97
CA GLY A 72 -6.53 -0.56 -14.03
C GLY A 72 -7.49 0.53 -13.51
N TYR A 73 -7.30 0.94 -12.26
CA TYR A 73 -8.10 1.96 -11.60
C TYR A 73 -7.23 2.87 -10.74
N SER A 74 -7.81 3.98 -10.31
CA SER A 74 -7.13 4.93 -9.45
C SER A 74 -7.72 4.95 -8.04
N VAL A 75 -6.86 5.24 -7.06
CA VAL A 75 -7.24 5.43 -5.66
C VAL A 75 -6.88 6.85 -5.19
N GLN A 76 -7.57 7.33 -4.18
CA GLN A 76 -7.25 8.63 -3.57
C GLN A 76 -6.00 8.50 -2.71
N GLY A 77 -4.95 9.23 -3.10
CA GLY A 77 -3.68 9.35 -2.41
C GLY A 77 -3.63 10.50 -1.40
N PRO A 78 -2.42 10.84 -0.91
CA PRO A 78 -2.22 12.00 -0.05
C PRO A 78 -2.60 13.29 -0.79
N GLU A 79 -3.04 14.30 -0.02
CA GLU A 79 -3.41 15.63 -0.54
C GLU A 79 -4.48 15.63 -1.66
N ASP A 80 -5.36 14.63 -1.63
CA ASP A 80 -6.41 14.38 -2.63
C ASP A 80 -5.87 14.06 -4.04
N GLU A 81 -4.59 13.75 -4.19
CA GLU A 81 -3.99 13.32 -5.46
C GLU A 81 -4.50 11.93 -5.89
N GLU A 82 -4.49 11.67 -7.19
CA GLU A 82 -4.94 10.40 -7.75
C GLU A 82 -3.74 9.48 -7.99
N ILE A 83 -3.74 8.31 -7.37
CA ILE A 83 -2.73 7.26 -7.55
C ILE A 83 -3.28 6.24 -8.53
N SER A 84 -2.60 6.04 -9.66
CA SER A 84 -3.01 5.04 -10.67
C SER A 84 -2.39 3.69 -10.35
N ILE A 85 -3.20 2.65 -10.17
CA ILE A 85 -2.68 1.28 -10.00
C ILE A 85 -2.52 0.65 -11.39
N PRO A 86 -1.30 0.22 -11.78
CA PRO A 86 -1.06 -0.39 -13.08
C PRO A 86 -1.92 -1.64 -13.31
N GLU A 87 -2.38 -1.82 -14.55
CA GLU A 87 -3.19 -2.97 -14.94
C GLU A 87 -2.30 -4.20 -15.18
N GLY A 88 -2.77 -5.39 -14.79
CA GLY A 88 -2.08 -6.64 -15.06
C GLY A 88 -3.01 -7.85 -14.90
N GLU A 89 -2.66 -8.94 -15.56
CA GLU A 89 -3.40 -10.22 -15.49
C GLU A 89 -2.42 -11.37 -15.31
N ALA A 90 -2.62 -12.22 -14.30
CA ALA A 90 -1.78 -13.40 -14.04
C ALA A 90 -2.54 -14.48 -13.26
N ASP A 91 -1.95 -15.66 -13.11
CA ASP A 91 -2.56 -16.74 -12.31
C ASP A 91 -2.63 -16.33 -10.82
N PRO A 92 -3.78 -16.52 -10.12
CA PRO A 92 -3.91 -16.12 -8.72
C PRO A 92 -2.85 -16.72 -7.79
N GLY A 93 -2.36 -17.92 -8.08
CA GLY A 93 -1.26 -18.55 -7.35
C GLY A 93 0.08 -17.83 -7.57
N GLU A 94 0.41 -17.51 -8.82
CA GLU A 94 1.61 -16.73 -9.16
C GLU A 94 1.55 -15.31 -8.57
N VAL A 95 0.38 -14.68 -8.58
CA VAL A 95 0.14 -13.37 -7.96
C VAL A 95 0.36 -13.42 -6.46
N ALA A 96 -0.13 -14.46 -5.77
CA ALA A 96 0.06 -14.61 -4.33
C ALA A 96 1.54 -14.78 -3.95
N GLU A 97 2.28 -15.64 -4.68
CA GLU A 97 3.72 -15.84 -4.47
C GLU A 97 4.53 -14.56 -4.75
N TYR A 98 4.17 -13.83 -5.79
CA TYR A 98 4.78 -12.55 -6.13
C TYR A 98 4.46 -11.48 -5.08
N ALA A 99 3.22 -11.37 -4.60
CA ALA A 99 2.83 -10.45 -3.53
C ALA A 99 3.60 -10.71 -2.23
N GLU A 100 3.84 -11.97 -1.86
CA GLU A 100 4.67 -12.32 -0.71
C GLU A 100 6.13 -11.90 -0.90
N SER A 101 6.67 -12.06 -2.11
CA SER A 101 8.04 -11.66 -2.43
C SER A 101 8.21 -10.15 -2.39
N VAL A 102 7.29 -9.40 -3.01
CA VAL A 102 7.25 -7.93 -2.95
C VAL A 102 7.13 -7.44 -1.51
N ARG A 103 6.23 -8.04 -0.71
CA ARG A 103 6.09 -7.69 0.71
C ARG A 103 7.40 -7.89 1.47
N ALA A 104 8.05 -9.04 1.30
CA ALA A 104 9.30 -9.34 1.98
C ALA A 104 10.39 -8.31 1.63
N THR A 105 10.54 -7.97 0.36
CA THR A 105 11.50 -6.94 -0.09
C THR A 105 11.21 -5.56 0.52
N LEU A 106 9.94 -5.18 0.61
CA LEU A 106 9.55 -3.87 1.14
C LEU A 106 9.62 -3.81 2.67
N GLU A 107 9.21 -4.85 3.39
CA GLU A 107 9.21 -4.88 4.86
C GLU A 107 10.62 -5.01 5.46
N ASP A 108 11.51 -5.76 4.81
CA ASP A 108 12.90 -5.89 5.28
C ASP A 108 13.76 -4.66 4.93
N GLY A 109 13.33 -3.86 3.93
CA GLY A 109 14.15 -2.79 3.35
C GLY A 109 13.64 -1.36 3.56
N THR A 110 12.37 -1.09 3.83
CA THR A 110 11.87 0.30 3.80
C THR A 110 11.63 0.88 5.20
N ARG A 111 12.35 1.97 5.52
CA ARG A 111 12.02 2.85 6.65
C ARG A 111 11.29 4.08 6.12
N ASP A 112 10.16 4.40 6.73
CA ASP A 112 9.38 5.58 6.38
C ASP A 112 9.82 6.81 7.19
N LEU A 113 9.80 8.00 6.60
CA LEU A 113 10.11 9.28 7.25
C LEU A 113 9.50 9.48 8.66
N PRO A 114 8.22 9.10 8.95
CA PRO A 114 7.66 9.21 10.29
C PRO A 114 8.41 8.37 11.34
N SER A 115 9.11 7.31 10.94
CA SER A 115 9.99 6.53 11.81
C SER A 115 11.38 7.15 12.00
N LEU A 116 11.74 8.13 11.16
CA LEU A 116 13.03 8.84 11.18
C LEU A 116 12.95 10.17 11.96
N VAL A 117 11.75 10.65 12.26
CA VAL A 117 11.54 11.84 13.10
C VAL A 117 11.53 11.42 14.56
N ASP A 118 12.46 11.95 15.34
CA ASP A 118 12.49 11.73 16.79
C ASP A 118 11.21 12.31 17.44
N PRO A 119 10.39 11.50 18.14
CA PRO A 119 9.20 12.00 18.83
C PRO A 119 9.52 13.01 19.95
N GLU A 120 10.79 13.16 20.35
CA GLU A 120 11.25 14.21 21.28
C GLU A 120 11.39 15.60 20.63
N ALA A 121 11.03 15.74 19.34
CA ALA A 121 10.83 17.00 18.62
C ALA A 121 9.90 17.96 19.41
N GLY A 122 10.52 18.78 20.26
CA GLY A 122 9.83 19.71 21.16
C GLY A 122 9.48 21.04 20.51
N LEU A 123 8.44 21.69 21.04
CA LEU A 123 8.19 23.11 20.80
C LEU A 123 9.21 23.94 21.59
N GLU A 124 10.17 24.55 20.91
CA GLU A 124 11.03 25.56 21.52
C GLU A 124 10.50 26.96 21.15
N GLY A 125 9.68 27.52 22.04
CA GLY A 125 9.00 28.78 21.79
C GLY A 125 7.82 28.65 20.81
N GLN A 126 7.97 29.18 19.59
CA GLN A 126 6.98 29.09 18.50
C GLN A 126 7.48 28.24 17.32
N THR A 127 8.65 27.61 17.46
CA THR A 127 9.29 26.81 16.42
C THR A 127 9.19 25.34 16.79
N VAL A 128 8.77 24.50 15.84
CA VAL A 128 8.83 23.05 15.96
C VAL A 128 10.21 22.63 15.46
N ASN A 129 11.04 22.04 16.32
CA ASN A 129 12.29 21.43 15.89
C ASN A 129 12.00 20.00 15.46
N LEU A 130 12.01 19.71 14.15
CA LEU A 130 12.05 18.32 13.69
C LEU A 130 13.41 17.75 14.10
N GLY A 131 13.41 16.78 15.02
CA GLY A 131 14.59 15.96 15.28
C GLY A 131 14.78 14.98 14.14
N LEU A 132 15.24 15.48 12.99
CA LEU A 132 15.61 14.64 11.86
C LEU A 132 17.11 14.38 11.95
N ASP A 133 17.46 13.11 12.07
CA ASP A 133 18.84 12.66 12.21
C ASP A 133 19.43 12.34 10.82
N ALA A 134 20.63 12.85 10.54
CA ALA A 134 21.28 12.67 9.25
C ALA A 134 21.66 11.21 8.97
N GLU A 135 22.09 10.47 10.00
CA GLU A 135 22.40 9.04 9.90
C GLU A 135 21.11 8.25 9.62
N ALA A 136 19.98 8.63 10.23
CA ALA A 136 18.68 8.03 9.95
C ALA A 136 18.20 8.25 8.50
N VAL A 137 18.45 9.43 7.92
CA VAL A 137 18.14 9.71 6.50
C VAL A 137 19.05 8.92 5.57
N GLU A 138 20.34 8.84 5.87
CA GLU A 138 21.31 8.03 5.11
C GLU A 138 20.93 6.54 5.15
N GLU A 139 20.61 5.99 6.32
CA GLU A 139 20.13 4.61 6.47
C GLU A 139 18.84 4.36 5.67
N ALA A 140 17.90 5.32 5.66
CA ALA A 140 16.67 5.19 4.89
C ALA A 140 16.92 5.23 3.38
N LEU A 141 17.87 6.05 2.92
CA LEU A 141 18.31 6.08 1.53
C LEU A 141 18.90 4.73 1.11
N GLU A 142 19.90 4.24 1.85
CA GLU A 142 20.55 2.94 1.56
C GLU A 142 19.53 1.79 1.55
N ALA A 143 18.57 1.80 2.46
CA ALA A 143 17.58 0.74 2.56
C ALA A 143 16.56 0.80 1.38
N ASN A 144 16.21 1.99 0.88
CA ASN A 144 15.41 2.11 -0.34
C ASN A 144 16.21 1.74 -1.60
N GLU A 145 17.50 2.06 -1.67
CA GLU A 145 18.39 1.61 -2.76
C GLU A 145 18.46 0.08 -2.81
N ALA A 146 18.63 -0.59 -1.67
CA ALA A 146 18.62 -2.04 -1.59
C ALA A 146 17.27 -2.63 -2.02
N ALA A 147 16.14 -2.08 -1.53
CA ALA A 147 14.82 -2.53 -1.94
C ALA A 147 14.57 -2.34 -3.45
N PHE A 148 15.07 -1.26 -4.05
CA PHE A 148 14.99 -1.02 -5.49
C PHE A 148 15.79 -2.04 -6.31
N GLU A 149 17.00 -2.40 -5.86
CA GLU A 149 17.80 -3.44 -6.50
C GLU A 149 17.13 -4.82 -6.37
N ASP A 150 16.58 -5.14 -5.21
CA ASP A 150 15.90 -6.42 -4.96
C ASP A 150 14.61 -6.54 -5.76
N LEU A 151 13.80 -5.48 -5.83
CA LEU A 151 12.59 -5.45 -6.65
C LEU A 151 12.90 -5.75 -8.12
N GLN A 152 13.93 -5.14 -8.70
CA GLN A 152 14.32 -5.39 -10.10
C GLN A 152 14.74 -6.84 -10.38
N GLN A 153 15.11 -7.58 -9.34
CA GLN A 153 15.56 -8.96 -9.44
C GLN A 153 14.45 -9.98 -9.16
N LEU A 154 13.24 -9.53 -8.77
CA LEU A 154 12.11 -10.42 -8.54
C LEU A 154 11.68 -11.12 -9.82
N ASP A 155 11.34 -12.41 -9.69
CA ASP A 155 10.76 -13.19 -10.78
C ASP A 155 9.30 -12.75 -10.98
N THR A 156 9.11 -11.77 -11.86
CA THR A 156 7.80 -11.16 -12.12
C THR A 156 6.93 -12.10 -12.95
N PRO A 157 5.74 -12.48 -12.48
CA PRO A 157 4.80 -13.29 -13.25
C PRO A 157 4.48 -12.66 -14.60
N ARG A 158 4.22 -13.51 -15.60
CA ARG A 158 3.83 -13.03 -16.93
C ARG A 158 2.52 -12.25 -16.80
N GLY A 159 2.52 -11.00 -17.26
CA GLY A 159 1.36 -10.12 -17.24
C GLY A 159 1.35 -9.12 -16.09
N LEU A 160 2.31 -9.18 -15.15
CA LEU A 160 2.51 -8.19 -14.09
C LEU A 160 3.68 -7.23 -14.34
N GLY A 161 4.13 -7.12 -15.59
CA GLY A 161 5.27 -6.25 -15.95
C GLY A 161 5.03 -4.79 -15.58
N ASP A 162 3.86 -4.24 -15.93
CA ASP A 162 3.52 -2.84 -15.62
C ASP A 162 3.36 -2.60 -14.11
N VAL A 163 2.95 -3.64 -13.36
CA VAL A 163 2.87 -3.60 -11.89
C VAL A 163 4.27 -3.56 -11.26
N GLN A 164 5.18 -4.39 -11.77
CA GLN A 164 6.60 -4.38 -11.36
C GLN A 164 7.26 -3.04 -11.68
N ASP A 165 7.03 -2.49 -12.88
CA ASP A 165 7.56 -1.19 -13.29
C ASP A 165 7.04 -0.09 -12.36
N GLY A 166 5.75 -0.10 -12.01
CA GLY A 166 5.18 0.85 -11.04
C GLY A 166 5.83 0.78 -9.64
N LEU A 167 6.10 -0.44 -9.14
CA LEU A 167 6.81 -0.61 -7.86
C LEU A 167 8.24 -0.07 -7.91
N VAL A 168 8.95 -0.30 -9.01
CA VAL A 168 10.31 0.17 -9.24
C VAL A 168 10.35 1.70 -9.34
N ASP A 169 9.44 2.29 -10.11
CA ASP A 169 9.32 3.75 -10.29
C ASP A 169 8.97 4.46 -8.97
N SER A 170 8.06 3.89 -8.16
CA SER A 170 7.78 4.42 -6.82
C SER A 170 9.05 4.44 -5.95
N ARG A 171 9.88 3.39 -5.99
CA ARG A 171 11.11 3.33 -5.20
C ARG A 171 12.18 4.29 -5.72
N GLU A 172 12.35 4.41 -7.03
CA GLU A 172 13.26 5.40 -7.63
C GLU A 172 12.89 6.82 -7.19
N THR A 173 11.59 7.14 -7.17
CA THR A 173 11.08 8.42 -6.67
C THR A 173 11.44 8.64 -5.21
N ALA A 174 11.23 7.63 -4.35
CA ALA A 174 11.60 7.72 -2.94
C ALA A 174 13.11 7.91 -2.72
N ILE A 175 13.95 7.20 -3.49
CA ILE A 175 15.41 7.34 -3.46
C ILE A 175 15.82 8.77 -3.82
N SER A 176 15.26 9.33 -4.89
CA SER A 176 15.54 10.70 -5.31
C SER A 176 15.22 11.70 -4.20
N ALA A 177 14.06 11.57 -3.57
CA ALA A 177 13.63 12.43 -2.48
C ALA A 177 14.50 12.29 -1.21
N TYR A 178 14.83 11.07 -0.79
CA TYR A 178 15.77 10.85 0.32
C TYR A 178 17.17 11.39 0.02
N ASN A 179 17.66 11.24 -1.21
CA ASN A 179 18.95 11.79 -1.63
C ASN A 179 18.96 13.33 -1.61
N ASN A 180 17.86 13.98 -1.99
CA ASN A 180 17.74 15.44 -1.86
C ASN A 180 17.87 15.90 -0.40
N ILE A 181 17.18 15.22 0.52
CA ILE A 181 17.29 15.50 1.97
C ILE A 181 18.72 15.22 2.45
N ASN A 182 19.31 14.08 2.08
CA ASN A 182 20.66 13.71 2.48
C ASN A 182 21.71 14.73 2.00
N GLN A 183 21.59 15.22 0.75
CA GLN A 183 22.48 16.25 0.22
C GLN A 183 22.39 17.56 0.99
N ALA A 184 21.22 17.92 1.53
CA ALA A 184 21.11 19.10 2.40
C ALA A 184 21.94 18.92 3.67
N PHE A 185 21.93 17.73 4.29
CA PHE A 185 22.76 17.44 5.46
C PHE A 185 24.26 17.44 5.14
N VAL A 186 24.68 16.77 4.07
CA VAL A 186 26.11 16.57 3.73
C VAL A 186 26.81 17.86 3.29
N ASN A 187 26.08 18.83 2.73
CA ASN A 187 26.65 20.08 2.24
C ASN A 187 26.82 21.17 3.34
N ASP A 188 26.80 20.78 4.62
CA ASP A 188 26.84 21.70 5.77
C ASP A 188 25.74 22.78 5.68
N ALA A 189 24.57 22.44 5.13
CA ALA A 189 23.49 23.39 4.93
C ALA A 189 22.95 23.87 6.28
N SER A 190 22.41 25.08 6.28
CA SER A 190 21.69 25.63 7.43
C SER A 190 20.45 24.79 7.74
N ALA A 191 19.97 24.83 9.00
CA ALA A 191 18.76 24.13 9.40
C ALA A 191 17.53 24.54 8.54
N ASP A 192 17.50 25.78 8.07
CA ASP A 192 16.45 26.27 7.16
C ASP A 192 16.53 25.57 5.79
N GLU A 193 17.72 25.37 5.24
CA GLU A 193 17.91 24.66 3.95
C GLU A 193 17.57 23.17 4.06
N VAL A 194 17.86 22.54 5.21
CA VAL A 194 17.42 21.16 5.48
C VAL A 194 15.90 21.09 5.59
N ALA A 195 15.28 22.04 6.28
CA ALA A 195 13.83 22.10 6.41
C ALA A 195 13.16 22.31 5.04
N ASP A 196 13.69 23.19 4.19
CA ASP A 196 13.20 23.40 2.83
C ASP A 196 13.31 22.12 1.98
N ALA A 197 14.44 21.41 2.06
CA ALA A 197 14.63 20.14 1.34
C ALA A 197 13.65 19.05 1.81
N VAL A 198 13.37 18.98 3.11
CA VAL A 198 12.36 18.07 3.68
C VAL A 198 10.96 18.48 3.23
N GLU A 199 10.60 19.76 3.27
CA GLU A 199 9.29 20.25 2.82
C GLU A 199 9.05 19.97 1.34
N GLU A 200 10.09 20.12 0.50
CA GLU A 200 10.01 19.82 -0.95
C GLU A 200 9.92 18.32 -1.24
N SER A 201 10.62 17.48 -0.46
CA SER A 201 10.72 16.03 -0.69
C SER A 201 9.58 15.22 -0.05
N LEU A 202 8.92 15.77 0.97
CA LEU A 202 7.85 15.11 1.73
C LEU A 202 6.66 14.67 0.85
N PRO A 203 6.13 15.51 -0.06
CA PRO A 203 5.03 15.11 -0.95
C PRO A 203 5.41 13.92 -1.82
N GLU A 204 6.62 13.93 -2.41
CA GLU A 204 7.11 12.83 -3.25
C GLU A 204 7.22 11.52 -2.47
N LEU A 205 7.79 11.57 -1.26
CA LEU A 205 7.89 10.41 -0.37
C LEU A 205 6.51 9.89 0.07
N SER A 206 5.57 10.79 0.34
CA SER A 206 4.21 10.42 0.69
C SER A 206 3.49 9.76 -0.48
N TYR A 207 3.63 10.30 -1.70
CA TYR A 207 3.03 9.74 -2.90
C TYR A 207 3.61 8.36 -3.21
N ALA A 208 4.94 8.23 -3.28
CA ALA A 208 5.63 6.97 -3.57
C ALA A 208 5.26 5.85 -2.59
N ASN A 209 5.19 6.16 -1.30
CA ASN A 209 4.79 5.19 -0.28
C ASN A 209 3.32 4.81 -0.36
N ALA A 210 2.43 5.77 -0.66
CA ALA A 210 1.02 5.48 -0.86
C ALA A 210 0.79 4.61 -2.10
N GLU A 211 1.49 4.89 -3.20
CA GLU A 211 1.44 4.12 -4.45
C GLU A 211 1.92 2.68 -4.24
N THR A 212 3.08 2.49 -3.64
CA THR A 212 3.60 1.16 -3.32
C THR A 212 2.63 0.36 -2.45
N ARG A 213 2.04 0.98 -1.41
CA ARG A 213 1.06 0.32 -0.54
C ARG A 213 -0.23 -0.03 -1.28
N ALA A 214 -0.67 0.82 -2.21
CA ALA A 214 -1.86 0.57 -3.01
C ALA A 214 -1.64 -0.63 -3.95
N ILE A 215 -0.50 -0.66 -4.64
CA ILE A 215 -0.10 -1.78 -5.51
C ILE A 215 -0.01 -3.07 -4.69
N LEU A 216 0.67 -3.06 -3.55
CA LEU A 216 0.81 -4.26 -2.71
C LEU A 216 -0.55 -4.78 -2.20
N GLN A 217 -1.44 -3.90 -1.74
CA GLN A 217 -2.80 -4.28 -1.33
C GLN A 217 -3.59 -4.92 -2.47
N GLU A 218 -3.41 -4.41 -3.68
CA GLU A 218 -4.09 -4.94 -4.86
C GLU A 218 -3.54 -6.31 -5.27
N LEU A 219 -2.21 -6.51 -5.24
CA LEU A 219 -1.57 -7.80 -5.42
C LEU A 219 -2.09 -8.84 -4.40
N GLU A 220 -2.18 -8.45 -3.13
CA GLU A 220 -2.71 -9.31 -2.07
C GLU A 220 -4.20 -9.64 -2.25
N ARG A 221 -5.00 -8.65 -2.68
CA ARG A 221 -6.42 -8.86 -2.98
C ARG A 221 -6.58 -9.86 -4.12
N ALA A 222 -5.87 -9.64 -5.23
CA ALA A 222 -5.95 -10.46 -6.42
C ALA A 222 -5.49 -11.91 -6.14
N GLY A 223 -4.37 -12.09 -5.44
CA GLY A 223 -3.84 -13.42 -5.07
C GLY A 223 -4.74 -14.24 -4.12
N ASN A 224 -5.66 -13.57 -3.40
CA ASN A 224 -6.62 -14.23 -2.50
C ASN A 224 -7.95 -14.61 -3.16
N THR A 225 -8.15 -14.29 -4.44
CA THR A 225 -9.38 -14.61 -5.17
C THR A 225 -9.39 -16.10 -5.53
N ARG A 226 -10.20 -16.91 -4.82
CA ARG A 226 -10.39 -18.35 -5.03
C ARG A 226 -11.84 -18.70 -5.30
#